data_AF-A0A8R7QMB4-F1
#
_entry.id   AF-A0A8R7QMB4-F1
#
_cell.length_a   1.000
_cell.length_b   1.000
_cell.length_c   1.000
_cell.angle_alpha   90.00
_cell.angle_beta   90.00
_cell.angle_gamma   90.00
#
_symmetry.space_group_name_H-M   'P 1'
#
loop_
_entity.id
_entity.type
_entity.pdbx_description
1 polymer ?
#
loop_
_entity_poly.entity_id
_entity_poly.type
_entity_poly.pdbx_seq_one_letter_code
_entity_poly.pdbx_strand_id
1 'polypeptide(L)'
;MADFALGLTKTAVEGTLSRVKSAIEEEARLKEKVHHDLVFITAEFQMMQSFLNVANKERAKNEVVRTWVRQLRDLAFDVEDCVEFVVHLDNKSTWWWRMVPSCVVPQRHRHLDEAAAEIKLLKARVEDVSQRNTRYNLISDSGSHAKTITVQ
;
A
#
# COMPACT_ATOMS: atom_id res chain seq x y z
N MET A 1 31.18 -29.31 -35.98
CA MET A 1 30.00 -29.56 -35.09
C MET A 1 30.22 -29.01 -33.69
N ALA A 2 31.40 -29.18 -33.08
CA ALA A 2 31.69 -28.66 -31.73
C ALA A 2 31.57 -27.12 -31.60
N ASP A 3 32.08 -26.34 -32.57
CA ASP A 3 32.04 -24.86 -32.49
C ASP A 3 30.61 -24.30 -32.57
N PHE A 4 29.74 -24.96 -33.33
CA PHE A 4 28.32 -24.59 -33.42
C PHE A 4 27.59 -24.87 -32.10
N ALA A 5 27.81 -26.05 -31.52
CA ALA A 5 27.24 -26.40 -30.22
C ALA A 5 27.75 -25.46 -29.11
N LEU A 6 29.03 -25.08 -29.15
CA LEU A 6 29.62 -24.11 -28.23
C LEU A 6 28.98 -22.72 -28.36
N GLY A 7 28.79 -22.24 -29.60
CA GLY A 7 28.11 -20.98 -29.88
C GLY A 7 26.68 -20.93 -29.33
N LEU A 8 25.87 -21.97 -29.60
CA LEU A 8 24.51 -22.09 -29.07
C LEU A 8 24.49 -22.12 -27.53
N THR A 9 25.42 -22.86 -26.93
CA THR A 9 25.55 -22.95 -25.47
C THR A 9 25.87 -21.58 -24.87
N LYS A 10 26.80 -20.82 -25.46
CA LYS A 10 27.13 -19.46 -25.00
C LYS A 10 25.91 -18.53 -25.02
N THR A 11 25.18 -18.49 -26.13
CA THR A 11 23.96 -17.67 -26.25
C THR A 11 22.88 -18.08 -25.25
N ALA A 12 22.70 -19.38 -25.01
CA ALA A 12 21.74 -19.87 -24.02
C ALA A 12 22.12 -19.46 -22.59
N VAL A 13 23.41 -19.56 -22.23
CA VAL A 13 23.93 -19.13 -20.92
C VAL A 13 23.78 -17.61 -20.75
N GLU A 14 24.18 -16.81 -21.73
CA GLU A 14 24.04 -15.35 -21.71
C GLU A 14 22.57 -14.93 -21.56
N GLY A 15 21.67 -15.54 -22.33
CA GLY A 15 20.23 -15.29 -22.23
C GLY A 15 19.65 -15.67 -20.87
N THR A 16 20.13 -16.77 -20.28
CA THR A 16 19.70 -17.20 -18.93
C THR A 16 20.19 -16.23 -17.86
N LEU A 17 21.46 -15.81 -17.90
CA LEU A 17 22.02 -14.83 -16.98
C LEU A 17 21.28 -13.49 -17.04
N SER A 18 20.98 -13.01 -18.26
CA SER A 18 20.20 -11.78 -18.46
C SER A 18 18.81 -11.87 -17.83
N ARG A 19 18.09 -12.99 -18.02
CA ARG A 19 16.77 -13.21 -17.41
C ARG A 19 16.84 -13.25 -15.89
N VAL A 20 17.82 -13.97 -15.34
CA VAL A 20 18.01 -14.04 -13.88
C VAL A 20 18.24 -12.66 -13.28
N LYS A 21 19.13 -11.88 -13.89
CA LYS A 21 19.39 -10.50 -13.45
C LYS A 21 18.13 -9.64 -13.49
N SER A 22 17.40 -9.66 -14.61
CA SER A 22 16.18 -8.86 -14.78
C SER A 22 15.09 -9.20 -13.76
N ALA A 23 14.90 -10.49 -13.45
CA ALA A 23 13.91 -10.92 -12.48
C ALA A 23 14.26 -10.51 -11.03
N ILE A 24 15.56 -10.54 -10.66
CA ILE A 24 16.04 -10.03 -9.37
C ILE A 24 15.78 -8.53 -9.27
N GLU A 25 16.15 -7.76 -10.30
CA GLU A 25 15.95 -6.30 -10.33
C GLU A 25 14.47 -5.93 -10.22
N GLU A 26 13.60 -6.64 -10.96
CA GLU A 26 12.16 -6.38 -10.93
C GLU A 26 11.52 -6.75 -9.59
N GLU A 27 11.99 -7.82 -8.92
CA GLU A 27 11.52 -8.16 -7.58
C GLU A 27 11.93 -7.10 -6.55
N ALA A 28 13.19 -6.68 -6.58
CA ALA A 28 13.71 -5.64 -5.70
C ALA A 28 12.93 -4.33 -5.86
N ARG A 29 12.68 -3.91 -7.11
CA ARG A 29 11.90 -2.71 -7.43
C ARG A 29 10.47 -2.77 -6.92
N LEU A 30 9.81 -3.93 -7.01
CA LEU A 30 8.44 -4.09 -6.50
C LEU A 30 8.41 -4.06 -4.97
N LYS A 31 9.34 -4.73 -4.31
CA LYS A 31 9.47 -4.68 -2.84
C LYS A 31 9.71 -3.26 -2.34
N GLU A 32 10.58 -2.51 -3.00
CA GLU A 32 10.85 -1.10 -2.69
C GLU A 32 9.57 -0.24 -2.83
N LYS A 33 8.81 -0.43 -3.92
CA LYS A 33 7.53 0.28 -4.12
C LYS A 33 6.50 -0.03 -3.05
N VAL A 34 6.30 -1.32 -2.76
CA VAL A 34 5.42 -1.78 -1.69
C VAL A 34 5.81 -1.14 -0.36
N HIS A 35 7.10 -1.16 -0.03
CA HIS A 35 7.62 -0.55 1.18
C HIS A 35 7.31 0.97 1.24
N HIS A 36 7.57 1.72 0.17
CA HIS A 36 7.25 3.15 0.13
C HIS A 36 5.76 3.44 0.31
N ASP A 37 4.88 2.65 -0.31
CA ASP A 37 3.44 2.84 -0.19
C ASP A 37 2.95 2.50 1.23
N LEU A 38 3.49 1.45 1.87
CA LEU A 38 3.19 1.12 3.28
C LEU A 38 3.67 2.20 4.26
N VAL A 39 4.84 2.79 4.02
CA VAL A 39 5.33 3.92 4.84
C VAL A 39 4.38 5.11 4.73
N PHE A 40 3.92 5.45 3.52
CA PHE A 40 2.94 6.51 3.31
C PHE A 40 1.62 6.23 4.04
N ILE A 41 1.07 5.02 3.87
CA ILE A 41 -0.17 4.60 4.54
C ILE A 41 -0.02 4.74 6.06
N THR A 42 1.12 4.32 6.62
CA THR A 42 1.40 4.42 8.05
C THR A 42 1.35 5.87 8.54
N ALA A 43 2.00 6.79 7.82
CA ALA A 43 2.01 8.21 8.18
C ALA A 43 0.61 8.84 8.15
N GLU A 44 -0.19 8.53 7.14
CA GLU A 44 -1.58 9.00 7.03
C GLU A 44 -2.45 8.44 8.17
N PHE A 45 -2.30 7.16 8.51
CA PHE A 45 -3.01 6.56 9.63
C PHE A 45 -2.63 7.17 10.98
N GLN A 46 -1.38 7.58 11.18
CA GLN A 46 -0.96 8.32 12.37
C GLN A 46 -1.66 9.69 12.47
N MET A 47 -1.80 10.39 11.35
CA MET A 47 -2.56 11.65 11.29
C MET A 47 -4.05 11.43 11.58
N MET A 48 -4.64 10.41 10.98
CA MET A 48 -6.05 10.04 11.20
C MET A 48 -6.30 9.60 12.65
N GLN A 49 -5.39 8.86 13.27
CA GLN A 49 -5.46 8.52 14.70
C GLN A 49 -5.38 9.76 15.58
N SER A 50 -4.46 10.68 15.30
CA SER A 50 -4.35 11.95 16.03
C SER A 50 -5.66 12.75 15.96
N PHE A 51 -6.32 12.76 14.80
CA PHE A 51 -7.63 13.38 14.64
C PHE A 51 -8.69 12.72 15.53
N LEU A 52 -8.75 11.39 15.56
CA LEU A 52 -9.69 10.65 16.41
C LEU A 52 -9.49 10.96 17.90
N ASN A 53 -8.24 11.10 18.34
CA ASN A 53 -7.91 11.40 19.74
C ASN A 53 -8.38 12.79 20.20
N VAL A 54 -8.46 13.76 19.28
CA VAL A 54 -8.94 15.12 19.57
C VAL A 54 -10.47 15.23 19.41
N ALA A 55 -11.12 14.29 18.72
CA ALA A 55 -12.57 14.30 18.54
C ALA A 55 -13.30 14.01 19.87
N ASN A 56 -14.02 15.00 20.38
CA ASN A 56 -14.83 14.84 21.60
C ASN A 56 -16.21 14.19 21.31
N LYS A 57 -16.94 13.82 22.38
CA LYS A 57 -18.29 13.21 22.28
C LYS A 57 -19.32 14.09 21.56
N GLU A 58 -19.12 15.40 21.53
CA GLU A 58 -20.02 16.34 20.86
C GLU A 58 -19.80 16.33 19.35
N ARG A 59 -18.54 16.33 18.90
CA ARG A 59 -18.15 16.17 17.50
C ARG A 59 -18.61 14.83 16.92
N ALA A 60 -18.61 13.78 17.73
CA ALA A 60 -19.11 12.46 17.34
C ALA A 60 -20.63 12.42 17.05
N LYS A 61 -21.40 13.46 17.39
CA LYS A 61 -22.82 13.59 17.01
C LYS A 61 -22.99 14.10 15.57
N ASN A 62 -21.95 14.69 14.97
CA ASN A 62 -22.00 15.16 13.59
C ASN A 62 -22.01 13.94 12.63
N GLU A 63 -23.04 13.82 11.81
CA GLU A 63 -23.22 12.69 10.89
C GLU A 63 -22.11 12.56 9.83
N VAL A 64 -21.49 13.67 9.43
CA VAL A 64 -20.33 13.67 8.52
C VAL A 64 -19.12 13.04 9.22
N VAL A 65 -18.87 13.42 10.48
CA VAL A 65 -17.79 12.85 11.31
C VAL A 65 -18.04 11.37 11.54
N ARG A 66 -19.27 10.96 11.86
CA ARG A 66 -19.63 9.53 12.02
C ARG A 66 -19.38 8.74 10.74
N THR A 67 -19.70 9.32 9.59
CA THR A 67 -19.47 8.69 8.29
C THR A 67 -17.98 8.56 7.98
N TRP A 68 -17.19 9.59 8.25
CA TRP A 68 -15.75 9.53 8.08
C TRP A 68 -15.08 8.51 9.00
N VAL A 69 -15.49 8.43 10.28
CA VAL A 69 -15.01 7.41 11.24
C VAL A 69 -15.34 6.00 10.75
N ARG A 70 -16.55 5.78 10.20
CA ARG A 70 -16.92 4.48 9.60
C ARG A 70 -15.99 4.13 8.44
N GLN A 71 -15.78 5.07 7.51
CA GLN A 71 -14.89 4.87 6.36
C GLN A 71 -13.44 4.60 6.78
N LEU A 72 -12.95 5.30 7.79
CA LEU A 72 -11.60 5.08 8.34
C LEU A 72 -11.47 3.68 8.97
N ARG A 73 -12.48 3.23 9.70
CA ARG A 73 -12.49 1.89 10.28
C ARG A 73 -12.50 0.81 9.19
N ASP A 74 -13.36 0.96 8.19
CA ASP A 74 -13.44 0.00 7.08
C ASP A 74 -12.10 -0.02 6.32
N LEU A 75 -11.48 1.14 6.12
CA LEU A 75 -10.12 1.25 5.56
C LEU A 75 -9.05 0.59 6.43
N ALA A 76 -9.16 0.65 7.76
CA ALA A 76 -8.22 0.00 8.67
C ALA A 76 -8.23 -1.53 8.49
N PHE A 77 -9.42 -2.12 8.34
CA PHE A 77 -9.54 -3.55 8.04
C PHE A 77 -8.92 -3.90 6.68
N ASP A 78 -9.16 -3.09 5.65
CA ASP A 78 -8.55 -3.33 4.34
C ASP A 78 -7.01 -3.23 4.36
N VAL A 79 -6.45 -2.36 5.22
CA VAL A 79 -4.99 -2.28 5.44
C VAL A 79 -4.47 -3.52 6.15
N GLU A 80 -5.16 -3.97 7.19
CA GLU A 80 -4.80 -5.17 7.95
C GLU A 80 -4.75 -6.41 7.05
N ASP A 81 -5.83 -6.65 6.29
CA ASP A 81 -5.94 -7.77 5.36
C ASP A 81 -4.82 -7.76 4.30
N CYS A 82 -4.51 -6.57 3.76
CA CYS A 82 -3.47 -6.40 2.76
C CYS A 82 -2.07 -6.65 3.33
N VAL A 83 -1.79 -6.17 4.55
CA VAL A 83 -0.51 -6.42 5.23
C VAL A 83 -0.34 -7.90 5.55
N GLU A 84 -1.39 -8.58 6.03
CA GLU A 84 -1.36 -10.03 6.26
C GLU A 84 -1.03 -10.80 4.97
N PHE A 85 -1.67 -10.42 3.86
CA PHE A 85 -1.37 -10.99 2.55
C PHE A 85 0.09 -10.81 2.16
N VAL A 86 0.64 -9.60 2.26
CA VAL A 86 2.05 -9.29 1.93
C VAL A 86 3.04 -10.09 2.78
N VAL A 87 2.81 -10.17 4.09
CA VAL A 87 3.67 -10.93 5.02
C VAL A 87 3.68 -12.42 4.66
N HIS A 88 2.53 -12.98 4.30
CA HIS A 88 2.42 -14.37 3.89
C HIS A 88 3.19 -14.68 2.59
N LEU A 89 3.29 -13.69 1.70
CA LEU A 89 4.03 -13.81 0.45
C LEU A 89 5.55 -13.73 0.64
N ASP A 90 6.02 -12.83 1.49
CA ASP A 90 7.46 -12.69 1.73
C ASP A 90 8.05 -13.96 2.38
N ASN A 91 7.27 -14.62 3.24
CA ASN A 91 7.65 -15.89 3.87
C ASN A 91 7.77 -17.07 2.87
N LYS A 92 7.29 -16.92 1.63
CA LYS A 92 7.28 -17.97 0.60
C LYS A 92 8.14 -17.62 -0.63
N SER A 93 9.19 -16.82 -0.46
CA SER A 93 10.03 -16.27 -1.54
C SER A 93 10.15 -17.18 -2.78
N THR A 94 9.41 -16.77 -3.82
CA THR A 94 9.18 -17.51 -5.07
C THR A 94 9.88 -16.85 -6.26
N TRP A 95 11.05 -16.25 -6.03
CA TRP A 95 11.83 -15.49 -7.03
C TRP A 95 12.08 -16.25 -8.34
N TRP A 96 12.25 -17.58 -8.27
CA TRP A 96 12.52 -18.45 -9.41
C TRP A 96 11.36 -18.54 -10.42
N TRP A 97 10.11 -18.23 -10.02
CA TRP A 97 8.97 -18.19 -10.93
C TRP A 97 9.01 -17.01 -11.90
N ARG A 98 9.76 -15.95 -11.58
CA ARG A 98 9.99 -14.81 -12.48
C ARG A 98 10.88 -15.17 -13.68
N MET A 99 11.54 -16.33 -13.63
CA MET A 99 12.33 -16.88 -14.73
C MET A 99 11.46 -17.64 -15.75
N VAL A 100 10.23 -17.96 -15.38
CA VAL A 100 9.30 -18.74 -16.21
C VAL A 100 8.56 -17.78 -17.16
N PRO A 101 8.46 -18.10 -18.46
CA PRO A 101 7.69 -17.27 -19.39
C PRO A 101 6.25 -17.05 -18.91
N SER A 102 5.69 -15.85 -19.11
CA SER A 102 4.37 -15.46 -18.60
C SER A 102 3.22 -16.39 -19.04
N CYS A 103 3.39 -17.15 -20.13
CA CYS A 103 2.44 -18.14 -20.62
C CYS A 103 2.43 -19.48 -19.85
N VAL A 104 3.47 -19.75 -19.04
CA VAL A 104 3.60 -20.98 -18.23
C VAL A 104 3.50 -20.72 -16.73
N VAL A 105 3.47 -19.45 -16.30
CA VAL A 105 3.30 -19.09 -14.89
C VAL A 105 1.86 -19.39 -14.47
N PRO A 106 1.63 -20.34 -13.55
CA PRO A 106 0.31 -20.57 -12.98
C PRO A 106 -0.22 -19.28 -12.34
N GLN A 107 -1.52 -19.04 -12.45
CA GLN A 107 -2.21 -17.87 -11.89
C GLN A 107 -1.89 -17.64 -10.40
N ARG A 108 -1.57 -18.72 -9.66
CA ARG A 108 -1.15 -18.75 -8.26
C ARG A 108 0.27 -18.24 -7.96
N HIS A 109 1.03 -17.71 -8.93
CA HIS A 109 2.41 -17.25 -8.71
C HIS A 109 2.65 -15.78 -9.08
N ARG A 110 1.58 -15.01 -9.35
CA ARG A 110 1.61 -13.54 -9.57
C ARG A 110 1.40 -12.72 -8.29
N HIS A 111 1.60 -13.34 -7.13
CA HIS A 111 1.14 -12.75 -5.88
C HIS A 111 1.85 -11.46 -5.47
N LEU A 112 3.14 -11.27 -5.79
CA LEU A 112 3.82 -10.02 -5.44
C LEU A 112 3.33 -8.83 -6.29
N ASP A 113 3.03 -9.07 -7.57
CA ASP A 113 2.51 -8.02 -8.46
C ASP A 113 1.07 -7.66 -8.07
N GLU A 114 0.27 -8.67 -7.71
CA GLU A 114 -1.08 -8.52 -7.16
C GLU A 114 -1.06 -7.73 -5.84
N ALA A 115 -0.23 -8.14 -4.88
CA ALA A 115 -0.07 -7.42 -3.62
C ALA A 115 0.39 -5.96 -3.84
N ALA A 116 1.35 -5.74 -4.74
CA ALA A 116 1.80 -4.39 -5.08
C ALA A 116 0.67 -3.55 -5.70
N ALA A 117 -0.19 -4.15 -6.52
CA ALA A 117 -1.35 -3.47 -7.08
C ALA A 117 -2.40 -3.15 -6.01
N GLU A 118 -2.68 -4.08 -5.10
CA GLU A 118 -3.63 -3.89 -3.98
C GLU A 118 -3.17 -2.79 -3.03
N ILE A 119 -1.90 -2.80 -2.61
CA ILE A 119 -1.32 -1.75 -1.76
C ILE A 119 -1.40 -0.39 -2.45
N LYS A 120 -1.14 -0.34 -3.76
CA LYS A 120 -1.24 0.91 -4.52
C LYS A 120 -2.69 1.44 -4.55
N LEU A 121 -3.68 0.57 -4.72
CA LEU A 121 -5.09 0.96 -4.64
C LEU A 121 -5.47 1.43 -3.24
N LEU A 122 -4.97 0.74 -2.22
CA LEU A 122 -5.19 1.08 -0.82
C LEU A 122 -4.60 2.45 -0.47
N LYS A 123 -3.37 2.74 -0.92
CA LYS A 123 -2.75 4.06 -0.81
C LYS A 123 -3.62 5.16 -1.41
N ALA A 124 -4.16 4.95 -2.62
CA ALA A 124 -5.05 5.93 -3.24
C ALA A 124 -6.33 6.14 -2.42
N ARG A 125 -6.90 5.08 -1.84
CA ARG A 125 -8.07 5.19 -0.94
C ARG A 125 -7.76 5.95 0.35
N VAL A 126 -6.58 5.74 0.92
CA VAL A 126 -6.09 6.50 2.10
C VAL A 126 -5.99 7.98 1.76
N GLU A 127 -5.37 8.31 0.63
CA GLU A 127 -5.28 9.68 0.14
C GLU A 127 -6.67 10.30 -0.05
N ASP A 128 -7.63 9.58 -0.66
CA ASP A 128 -8.99 10.06 -0.85
C ASP A 128 -9.72 10.35 0.48
N VAL A 129 -9.53 9.48 1.49
CA VAL A 129 -10.11 9.67 2.84
C VAL A 129 -9.51 10.89 3.52
N SER A 130 -8.20 11.09 3.35
CA SER A 130 -7.46 12.26 3.86
C SER A 130 -7.91 13.55 3.18
N GLN A 131 -8.02 13.57 1.84
CA GLN A 131 -8.48 14.74 1.09
C GLN A 131 -9.94 15.11 1.38
N ARG A 132 -10.81 14.10 1.61
CA ARG A 132 -12.20 14.35 2.05
C ARG A 132 -12.24 15.07 3.40
N ASN A 133 -11.35 14.73 4.31
CA ASN A 133 -11.25 15.41 5.61
C ASN A 133 -10.96 16.91 5.42
N THR A 134 -10.00 17.25 4.57
CA THR A 134 -9.69 18.66 4.21
C THR A 134 -10.88 19.35 3.55
N ARG A 135 -11.53 18.70 2.58
CA ARG A 135 -12.65 19.28 1.83
C ARG A 135 -13.89 19.56 2.69
N TYR A 136 -14.17 18.73 3.68
CA TYR A 136 -15.28 18.92 4.60
C TYR A 136 -14.86 19.56 5.93
N ASN A 137 -13.61 20.00 6.03
CA ASN A 137 -13.11 20.74 7.19
C ASN A 137 -13.35 19.99 8.51
N LEU A 138 -13.25 18.65 8.50
CA LEU A 138 -13.62 17.88 9.69
C LEU A 138 -12.65 18.16 10.84
N ILE A 139 -11.44 18.67 10.58
CA ILE A 139 -10.44 19.10 11.59
C ILE A 139 -10.66 20.53 12.08
N SER A 140 -11.16 21.45 11.24
CA SER A 140 -11.29 22.85 11.64
C SER A 140 -12.56 23.08 12.47
N ASP A 141 -12.44 22.92 13.79
CA ASP A 141 -13.02 23.85 14.78
C ASP A 141 -12.48 23.46 16.16
N SER A 142 -11.27 23.96 16.47
CA SER A 142 -10.71 23.95 17.80
C SER A 142 -10.62 25.39 18.28
N GLY A 143 -11.77 26.01 18.59
CA GLY A 143 -11.78 27.14 19.51
C GLY A 143 -12.46 28.40 19.00
N SER A 144 -13.78 28.48 19.19
CA SER A 144 -14.45 29.76 19.40
C SER A 144 -15.53 29.64 20.46
N HIS A 145 -15.13 29.23 21.66
CA HIS A 145 -15.89 29.55 22.88
C HIS A 145 -15.06 30.50 23.75
N ALA A 146 -14.79 31.69 23.19
CA ALA A 146 -14.54 32.85 24.03
C ALA A 146 -15.86 33.17 24.73
N LYS A 147 -16.02 32.70 25.97
CA LYS A 147 -17.05 33.20 26.88
C LYS A 147 -16.80 34.69 27.05
N THR A 148 -17.56 35.53 26.35
CA THR A 148 -17.71 36.94 26.69
C THR A 148 -18.35 37.01 28.06
N ILE A 149 -17.52 37.15 29.10
CA ILE A 149 -17.98 37.53 30.42
C ILE A 149 -18.27 39.02 30.33
N THR A 150 -19.53 39.37 30.10
CA THR A 150 -20.03 40.73 30.34
C THR A 150 -20.09 40.90 31.85
N VAL A 151 -19.17 41.71 32.41
CA VAL A 151 -19.29 42.20 33.79
C VAL A 151 -20.15 43.46 33.74
N GLN A 152 -21.32 43.41 34.38
CA GLN A 152 -22.06 44.58 34.86
C GLN A 152 -21.74 44.78 36.34
#